data_AF-A0A127CQ61-F1
#
_entry.id   AF-A0A127CQ61-F1
#
_cell.length_a   1.000
_cell.length_b   1.000
_cell.length_c   1.000
_cell.angle_alpha   90.00
_cell.angle_beta   90.00
_cell.angle_gamma   90.00
#
_symmetry.space_group_name_H-M   'P 1'
#
loop_
_entity.id
_entity.type
_entity.pdbx_description
1 polymer ?
#
loop_
_entity_poly.entity_id
_entity_poly.type
_entity_poly.pdbx_seq_one_letter_code
_entity_poly.pdbx_strand_id
1 'polypeptide(L)'
;MFSQSGYQNAAIATVAAEVGLTLPGLLHYFPSKTALLLAVLEERDAVTAVMLPKKGADWRTFLGSLVDIVRYNETIPGVIRAFALLSVESLSADHPAADWFAARSARTHAMIAGALRSGQADGTLDPASDADNLAFEIIAMMDGLQEQWLRSGETLDMAGIFGNYINRLAGQYGRDHDRLVWTG
;
A
#
# COMPACT_ATOMS: atom_id res chain seq x y z
N MET A 1 -1.59 29.82 -18.67
CA MET A 1 -1.11 29.68 -17.28
C MET A 1 -2.30 29.33 -16.40
N PHE A 2 -2.55 28.04 -16.14
CA PHE A 2 -3.40 27.65 -15.00
C PHE A 2 -2.48 27.66 -13.78
N SER A 3 -2.79 28.46 -12.75
CA SER A 3 -2.10 28.32 -11.46
C SER A 3 -2.43 26.95 -10.88
N GLN A 4 -1.51 26.37 -10.10
CA GLN A 4 -1.73 25.10 -9.41
C GLN A 4 -3.04 25.14 -8.60
N SER A 5 -3.32 26.28 -7.95
CA SER A 5 -4.58 26.55 -7.25
C SER A 5 -5.83 26.53 -8.16
N GLY A 6 -5.73 27.03 -9.39
CA GLY A 6 -6.83 27.01 -10.36
C GLY A 6 -7.19 25.60 -10.85
N TYR A 7 -6.19 24.74 -11.06
CA TYR A 7 -6.40 23.33 -11.41
C TYR A 7 -7.01 22.54 -10.23
N GLN A 8 -6.51 22.77 -9.01
CA GLN A 8 -7.00 22.13 -7.80
C GLN A 8 -8.47 22.47 -7.53
N ASN A 9 -8.86 23.75 -7.68
CA ASN A 9 -10.24 24.20 -7.48
C ASN A 9 -11.21 23.67 -8.54
N ALA A 10 -10.77 23.59 -9.80
CA ALA A 10 -11.60 23.02 -10.87
C ALA A 10 -11.89 21.53 -10.61
N ALA A 11 -10.88 20.75 -10.20
CA ALA A 11 -11.02 19.32 -9.96
C ALA A 11 -11.98 18.99 -8.80
N ILE A 12 -11.88 19.70 -7.67
CA ILE A 12 -12.80 19.46 -6.53
C ILE A 12 -14.23 19.93 -6.81
N ALA A 13 -14.40 20.97 -7.64
CA ALA A 13 -15.72 21.41 -8.09
C ALA A 13 -16.41 20.34 -8.96
N THR A 14 -15.65 19.65 -9.82
CA THR A 14 -16.17 18.50 -10.58
C THR A 14 -16.65 17.39 -9.66
N VAL A 15 -15.85 17.01 -8.65
CA VAL A 15 -16.26 15.98 -7.68
C VAL A 15 -17.53 16.40 -6.92
N ALA A 16 -17.63 17.65 -6.49
CA ALA A 16 -18.83 18.15 -5.81
C ALA A 16 -20.09 17.95 -6.67
N ALA A 17 -20.02 18.32 -7.95
CA ALA A 17 -21.13 18.14 -8.89
C ALA A 17 -21.51 16.67 -9.08
N GLU A 18 -20.53 15.77 -9.20
CA GLU A 18 -20.77 14.32 -9.37
C GLU A 18 -21.47 13.69 -8.17
N VAL A 19 -21.16 14.13 -6.95
CA VAL A 19 -21.79 13.63 -5.72
C VAL A 19 -23.03 14.43 -5.28
N GLY A 20 -23.51 15.34 -6.13
CA GLY A 20 -24.71 16.14 -5.86
C GLY A 20 -24.56 17.19 -4.76
N LEU A 21 -23.32 17.61 -4.45
CA LEU A 21 -23.02 18.66 -3.49
C LEU A 21 -22.66 19.97 -4.20
N THR A 22 -22.89 21.09 -3.52
CA THR A 22 -22.30 22.37 -3.95
C THR A 22 -20.82 22.41 -3.59
N LEU A 23 -20.02 23.19 -4.32
CA LEU A 23 -18.60 23.36 -3.98
C LEU A 23 -18.40 23.86 -2.53
N PRO A 24 -19.12 24.89 -2.03
CA PRO A 24 -19.04 25.26 -0.61
C PRO A 24 -19.46 24.13 0.35
N GLY A 25 -20.47 23.35 -0.03
CA GLY A 25 -20.92 22.19 0.75
C GLY A 25 -19.85 21.10 0.85
N LEU A 26 -19.14 20.79 -0.23
CA LEU A 26 -18.04 19.83 -0.19
C LEU A 26 -16.82 20.39 0.57
N LEU A 27 -16.51 21.67 0.39
CA LEU A 27 -15.40 22.34 1.08
C LEU A 27 -15.59 22.44 2.60
N HIS A 28 -16.84 22.37 3.08
CA HIS A 28 -17.13 22.26 4.51
C HIS A 28 -16.55 20.97 5.13
N TYR A 29 -16.56 19.87 4.38
CA TYR A 29 -15.99 18.59 4.81
C TYR A 29 -14.51 18.46 4.46
N PHE A 30 -14.13 18.91 3.27
CA PHE A 30 -12.78 18.76 2.75
C PHE A 30 -12.25 20.11 2.24
N PRO A 31 -11.41 20.82 3.03
CA PRO A 31 -11.02 22.19 2.71
C PRO A 31 -10.17 22.32 1.44
N SER A 32 -9.70 21.21 0.86
CA SER A 32 -8.95 21.17 -0.39
C SER A 32 -9.09 19.81 -1.09
N LYS A 33 -8.73 19.75 -2.39
CA LYS A 33 -8.62 18.47 -3.12
C LYS A 33 -7.64 17.51 -2.43
N THR A 34 -6.52 18.01 -1.93
CA THR A 34 -5.55 17.21 -1.17
C THR A 34 -6.20 16.60 0.07
N ALA A 35 -6.96 17.37 0.85
CA ALA A 35 -7.66 16.86 2.03
C ALA A 35 -8.71 15.80 1.67
N LEU A 36 -9.46 16.00 0.58
CA LEU A 36 -10.40 15.01 0.06
C LEU A 36 -9.70 13.71 -0.35
N LEU A 37 -8.62 13.82 -1.13
CA LEU A 37 -7.88 12.64 -1.59
C LEU A 37 -7.24 11.89 -0.41
N LEU A 38 -6.67 12.59 0.57
CA LEU A 38 -6.16 11.97 1.79
C LEU A 38 -7.24 11.19 2.53
N ALA A 39 -8.44 11.76 2.70
CA ALA A 39 -9.55 11.06 3.35
C ALA A 39 -9.98 9.79 2.58
N VAL A 40 -9.98 9.82 1.24
CA VAL A 40 -10.23 8.64 0.42
C VAL A 40 -9.15 7.57 0.63
N LEU A 41 -7.88 7.97 0.75
CA LEU A 41 -6.78 7.05 1.02
C LEU A 41 -6.82 6.47 2.43
N GLU A 42 -7.24 7.25 3.42
CA GLU A 42 -7.45 6.80 4.80
C GLU A 42 -8.56 5.75 4.89
N GLU A 43 -9.68 5.97 4.19
CA GLU A 43 -10.76 4.98 4.12
C GLU A 43 -10.29 3.67 3.47
N ARG A 44 -9.56 3.75 2.35
CA ARG A 44 -8.94 2.56 1.74
C ARG A 44 -8.01 1.84 2.72
N ASP A 45 -7.15 2.59 3.41
CA ASP A 45 -6.22 2.02 4.38
C ASP A 45 -6.98 1.36 5.56
N ALA A 46 -8.13 1.91 5.99
CA ALA A 46 -8.99 1.30 7.00
C ALA A 46 -9.64 -0.01 6.52
N VAL A 47 -10.15 -0.04 5.29
CA VAL A 47 -10.73 -1.24 4.66
C VAL A 47 -9.68 -2.34 4.48
N THR A 48 -8.45 -1.98 4.11
CA THR A 48 -7.38 -2.96 3.91
C THR A 48 -6.73 -3.40 5.23
N ALA A 49 -6.74 -2.57 6.27
CA ALA A 49 -6.25 -2.93 7.59
C ALA A 49 -6.99 -4.13 8.19
N VAL A 50 -8.30 -4.28 7.93
CA VAL A 50 -9.06 -5.44 8.42
C VAL A 50 -8.74 -6.75 7.68
N MET A 51 -8.06 -6.68 6.54
CA MET A 51 -7.58 -7.85 5.79
C MET A 51 -6.25 -8.38 6.34
N LEU A 52 -5.50 -7.54 7.08
CA LEU A 52 -4.28 -7.99 7.74
C LEU A 52 -4.62 -8.98 8.86
N PRO A 53 -3.83 -10.05 9.02
CA PRO A 53 -4.10 -11.01 10.07
C PRO A 53 -3.91 -10.38 11.45
N LYS A 54 -4.56 -10.97 12.45
CA LYS A 54 -4.38 -10.57 13.85
C LYS A 54 -2.93 -10.72 14.29
N LYS A 55 -2.53 -9.94 15.29
CA LYS A 55 -1.20 -10.01 15.90
C LYS A 55 -0.84 -11.45 16.28
N GLY A 56 0.34 -11.89 15.88
CA GLY A 56 0.85 -13.24 16.15
C GLY A 56 0.61 -14.28 15.05
N ALA A 57 -0.01 -13.90 13.93
CA ALA A 57 0.01 -14.74 12.74
C ALA A 57 1.45 -14.92 12.22
N ASP A 58 1.71 -16.07 11.59
CA ASP A 58 3.00 -16.34 10.98
C ASP A 58 3.28 -15.37 9.82
N TRP A 59 4.57 -15.15 9.54
CA TRP A 59 4.99 -14.17 8.54
C TRP A 59 4.54 -14.52 7.11
N ARG A 60 4.37 -15.81 6.78
CA ARG A 60 3.91 -16.21 5.44
C ARG A 60 2.44 -15.86 5.26
N THR A 61 1.62 -16.12 6.28
CA THR A 61 0.22 -15.67 6.32
C THR A 61 0.13 -14.15 6.21
N PHE A 62 0.99 -13.40 6.91
CA PHE A 62 1.05 -11.95 6.79
C PHE A 62 1.41 -11.49 5.38
N LEU A 63 2.43 -12.08 4.74
CA LEU A 63 2.76 -11.72 3.35
C LEU A 63 1.65 -12.13 2.36
N GLY A 64 0.94 -13.23 2.64
CA GLY A 64 -0.23 -13.65 1.87
C GLY A 64 -1.35 -12.62 1.87
N SER A 65 -1.63 -11.98 3.02
CA SER A 65 -2.67 -10.94 3.08
C SER A 65 -2.30 -9.68 2.30
N LEU A 66 -1.00 -9.40 2.09
CA LEU A 66 -0.58 -8.32 1.18
C LEU A 66 -1.01 -8.62 -0.26
N VAL A 67 -1.01 -9.90 -0.68
CA VAL A 67 -1.51 -10.31 -1.99
C VAL A 67 -3.02 -10.08 -2.10
N ASP A 68 -3.76 -10.36 -1.02
CA ASP A 68 -5.21 -10.08 -0.97
C ASP A 68 -5.50 -8.58 -1.03
N ILE A 69 -4.68 -7.75 -0.37
CA ILE A 69 -4.76 -6.28 -0.48
C ILE A 69 -4.49 -5.83 -1.92
N VAL A 70 -3.47 -6.38 -2.60
CA VAL A 70 -3.21 -6.05 -4.01
C VAL A 70 -4.39 -6.47 -4.89
N ARG A 71 -5.01 -7.63 -4.64
CA ARG A 71 -6.22 -8.07 -5.35
C ARG A 71 -7.41 -7.14 -5.10
N TYR A 72 -7.58 -6.67 -3.87
CA TYR A 72 -8.60 -5.67 -3.57
C TYR A 72 -8.33 -4.36 -4.32
N ASN A 73 -7.07 -3.92 -4.39
CA ASN A 73 -6.69 -2.69 -5.09
C ASN A 73 -7.08 -2.71 -6.59
N GLU A 74 -7.06 -3.88 -7.24
CA GLU A 74 -7.53 -4.04 -8.63
C GLU A 74 -9.03 -3.70 -8.79
N THR A 75 -9.82 -3.77 -7.72
CA THR A 75 -11.26 -3.47 -7.73
C THR A 75 -11.57 -1.97 -7.57
N ILE A 76 -10.57 -1.15 -7.24
CA ILE A 76 -10.73 0.28 -6.93
C ILE A 76 -9.74 1.17 -7.73
N PRO A 77 -9.70 1.06 -9.08
CA PRO A 77 -8.72 1.74 -9.92
C PRO A 77 -8.66 3.26 -9.72
N GLY A 78 -9.81 3.90 -9.46
CA GLY A 78 -9.86 5.34 -9.17
C GLY A 78 -9.08 5.74 -7.93
N VAL A 79 -9.15 4.94 -6.87
CA VAL A 79 -8.42 5.18 -5.61
C VAL A 79 -6.93 4.91 -5.79
N ILE A 80 -6.55 3.88 -6.54
CA ILE A 80 -5.15 3.59 -6.84
C ILE A 80 -4.52 4.69 -7.69
N ARG A 81 -5.28 5.23 -8.65
CA ARG A 81 -4.86 6.39 -9.45
C ARG A 81 -4.67 7.64 -8.59
N ALA A 82 -5.58 7.90 -7.65
CA ALA A 82 -5.46 8.99 -6.68
C ALA A 82 -4.22 8.83 -5.80
N PHE A 83 -3.96 7.62 -5.29
CA PHE A 83 -2.77 7.29 -4.52
C PHE A 83 -1.49 7.56 -5.30
N ALA A 84 -1.37 7.03 -6.52
CA ALA A 84 -0.19 7.17 -7.36
C ALA A 84 0.11 8.65 -7.67
N LEU A 85 -0.92 9.43 -8.03
CA LEU A 85 -0.77 10.85 -8.29
C LEU A 85 -0.32 11.62 -7.04
N LEU A 86 -1.03 11.44 -5.93
CA LEU A 86 -0.77 12.20 -4.71
C LEU A 86 0.56 11.80 -4.06
N SER A 87 0.98 10.54 -4.20
CA SER A 87 2.28 10.04 -3.77
C SER A 87 3.41 10.82 -4.44
N VAL A 88 3.36 10.97 -5.77
CA VAL A 88 4.36 11.73 -6.53
C VAL A 88 4.29 13.23 -6.21
N GLU A 89 3.09 13.82 -6.16
CA GLU A 89 2.93 15.23 -5.80
C GLU A 89 3.50 15.54 -4.41
N SER A 90 3.36 14.60 -3.46
CA SER A 90 3.84 14.74 -2.09
C SER A 90 5.36 14.80 -1.94
N LEU A 91 6.13 14.44 -2.97
CA LEU A 91 7.59 14.55 -2.99
C LEU A 91 8.08 15.98 -3.17
N SER A 92 7.20 16.91 -3.56
CA SER A 92 7.53 18.33 -3.68
C SER A 92 7.72 18.97 -2.30
N ALA A 93 8.63 19.95 -2.21
CA ALA A 93 8.82 20.73 -0.98
C ALA A 93 7.49 21.37 -0.53
N ASP A 94 7.24 21.34 0.79
CA ASP A 94 6.07 21.91 1.45
C ASP A 94 4.71 21.36 1.00
N HIS A 95 4.66 20.18 0.36
CA HIS A 95 3.39 19.59 -0.05
C HIS A 95 2.55 19.15 1.18
N PRO A 96 1.26 19.53 1.29
CA PRO A 96 0.44 19.23 2.48
C PRO A 96 0.26 17.75 2.80
N ALA A 97 0.45 16.87 1.81
CA ALA A 97 0.36 15.41 1.98
C ALA A 97 1.68 14.75 2.39
N ALA A 98 2.81 15.47 2.42
CA ALA A 98 4.13 14.88 2.64
C ALA A 98 4.20 14.10 3.97
N ASP A 99 3.76 14.71 5.06
CA ASP A 99 3.76 14.08 6.39
C ASP A 99 2.88 12.82 6.44
N TRP A 100 1.74 12.84 5.76
CA TRP A 100 0.84 11.68 5.70
C TRP A 100 1.50 10.51 4.98
N PHE A 101 2.13 10.74 3.83
CA PHE A 101 2.83 9.69 3.06
C PHE A 101 4.07 9.17 3.81
N ALA A 102 4.83 10.05 4.46
CA ALA A 102 5.97 9.66 5.29
C ALA A 102 5.52 8.77 6.46
N ALA A 103 4.49 9.19 7.19
CA ALA A 103 3.94 8.43 8.31
C ALA A 103 3.35 7.09 7.85
N ARG A 104 2.65 7.06 6.72
CA ARG A 104 2.12 5.82 6.14
C ARG A 104 3.22 4.87 5.75
N SER A 105 4.24 5.34 5.02
CA SER A 105 5.38 4.53 4.58
C SER A 105 6.09 3.90 5.78
N ALA A 106 6.36 4.70 6.83
CA ALA A 106 6.95 4.21 8.07
C ALA A 106 6.07 3.15 8.77
N ARG A 107 4.75 3.33 8.82
CA ARG A 107 3.82 2.33 9.40
C ARG A 107 3.81 1.03 8.59
N THR A 108 3.68 1.10 7.26
CA THR A 108 3.66 -0.07 6.38
C THR A 108 4.98 -0.84 6.46
N HIS A 109 6.11 -0.13 6.42
CA HIS A 109 7.43 -0.71 6.59
C HIS A 109 7.57 -1.43 7.94
N ALA A 110 7.20 -0.77 9.04
CA ALA A 110 7.28 -1.36 10.37
C ALA A 110 6.42 -2.63 10.52
N MET A 111 5.22 -2.67 9.91
CA MET A 111 4.38 -3.85 9.93
C MET A 111 5.00 -5.03 9.18
N ILE A 112 5.51 -4.80 7.96
CA ILE A 112 6.14 -5.85 7.15
C ILE A 112 7.43 -6.36 7.80
N ALA A 113 8.32 -5.44 8.19
CA ALA A 113 9.57 -5.80 8.87
C ALA A 113 9.30 -6.50 10.21
N GLY A 114 8.25 -6.10 10.93
CA GLY A 114 7.81 -6.77 12.16
C GLY A 114 7.38 -8.22 11.93
N ALA A 115 6.61 -8.49 10.88
CA ALA A 115 6.22 -9.85 10.52
C ALA A 115 7.45 -10.71 10.16
N LEU A 116 8.36 -10.17 9.33
CA LEU A 116 9.60 -10.87 8.96
C LEU A 116 10.48 -11.18 10.18
N ARG A 117 10.66 -10.22 11.09
CA ARG A 117 11.39 -10.44 12.36
C ARG A 117 10.73 -11.49 13.25
N SER A 118 9.40 -11.61 13.22
CA SER A 118 8.70 -12.69 13.91
C SER A 118 9.12 -14.06 13.35
N GLY A 119 9.19 -14.18 12.02
CA GLY A 119 9.70 -15.39 11.36
C GLY A 119 11.17 -15.68 11.68
N GLN A 120 11.99 -14.65 11.87
CA GLN A 120 13.39 -14.85 12.32
C GLN A 120 13.45 -15.37 13.75
N ALA A 121 12.60 -14.83 14.63
CA ALA A 121 12.56 -15.21 16.04
C ALA A 121 12.02 -16.63 16.27
N ASP A 122 11.07 -17.08 15.45
CA ASP A 122 10.52 -18.44 15.51
C ASP A 122 11.28 -19.47 14.64
N GLY A 123 12.31 -19.03 13.91
CA GLY A 123 13.18 -19.89 13.10
C GLY A 123 12.62 -20.29 11.73
N THR A 124 11.42 -19.82 11.35
CA THR A 124 10.80 -20.12 10.05
C THR A 124 11.26 -19.20 8.91
N LEU A 125 12.00 -18.13 9.23
CA LEU A 125 12.69 -17.27 8.28
C LEU A 125 14.20 -17.23 8.60
N ASP A 126 15.02 -17.04 7.57
CA ASP A 126 16.47 -16.94 7.71
C ASP A 126 16.89 -15.74 8.59
N PRO A 127 17.50 -15.95 9.78
CA PRO A 127 18.00 -14.89 10.64
C PRO A 127 19.15 -14.09 10.03
N ALA A 128 19.77 -14.56 8.93
CA ALA A 128 20.77 -13.77 8.21
C ALA A 128 20.16 -12.76 7.22
N SER A 129 18.86 -12.86 6.93
CA SER A 129 18.18 -11.91 6.03
C SER A 129 17.96 -10.55 6.69
N ASP A 130 18.00 -9.49 5.88
CA ASP A 130 17.72 -8.13 6.35
C ASP A 130 16.22 -7.83 6.21
N ALA A 131 15.49 -7.91 7.33
CA ALA A 131 14.05 -7.70 7.37
C ALA A 131 13.62 -6.28 6.94
N ASP A 132 14.47 -5.27 7.18
CA ASP A 132 14.16 -3.89 6.81
C ASP A 132 14.31 -3.68 5.30
N ASN A 133 15.36 -4.23 4.69
CA ASN A 133 15.54 -4.19 3.24
C ASN A 133 14.44 -4.98 2.52
N LEU A 134 14.11 -6.18 3.00
CA LEU A 134 13.02 -6.98 2.42
C LEU A 134 11.68 -6.25 2.50
N ALA A 135 11.40 -5.53 3.59
CA ALA A 135 10.20 -4.72 3.70
C ALA A 135 10.17 -3.59 2.64
N PHE A 136 11.31 -2.92 2.38
CA PHE A 136 11.40 -1.93 1.31
C PHE A 136 11.21 -2.54 -0.09
N GLU A 137 11.81 -3.70 -0.36
CA GLU A 137 11.61 -4.39 -1.64
C GLU A 137 10.14 -4.74 -1.88
N ILE A 138 9.45 -5.24 -0.84
CA ILE A 138 8.03 -5.59 -0.92
C ILE A 138 7.18 -4.35 -1.23
N ILE A 139 7.41 -3.23 -0.53
CA ILE A 139 6.70 -1.96 -0.76
C ILE A 139 6.97 -1.45 -2.18
N ALA A 140 8.24 -1.43 -2.60
CA ALA A 140 8.62 -0.97 -3.93
C ALA A 140 7.98 -1.80 -5.04
N MET A 141 7.88 -3.12 -4.86
CA MET A 141 7.19 -4.00 -5.79
C MET A 141 5.68 -3.72 -5.84
N MET A 142 5.01 -3.51 -4.70
CA MET A 142 3.59 -3.15 -4.67
C MET A 142 3.30 -1.83 -5.39
N ASP A 143 4.09 -0.79 -5.09
CA ASP A 143 3.87 0.55 -5.66
C ASP A 143 4.22 0.58 -7.15
N GLY A 144 5.31 -0.07 -7.56
CA GLY A 144 5.69 -0.19 -8.96
C GLY A 144 4.65 -0.96 -9.78
N LEU A 145 4.09 -2.04 -9.23
CA LEU A 145 3.05 -2.81 -9.90
C LEU A 145 1.74 -2.03 -10.08
N GLN A 146 1.35 -1.20 -9.10
CA GLN A 146 0.19 -0.31 -9.24
C GLN A 146 0.36 0.65 -10.42
N GLU A 147 1.55 1.22 -10.59
CA GLU A 147 1.86 2.10 -11.72
C GLU A 147 1.79 1.34 -13.05
N GLN A 148 2.40 0.15 -13.15
CA GLN A 148 2.37 -0.66 -14.36
C GLN A 148 0.95 -1.11 -14.73
N TRP A 149 0.15 -1.51 -13.74
CA TRP A 149 -1.25 -1.89 -13.93
C TRP A 149 -2.09 -0.73 -14.46
N LEU A 150 -1.94 0.48 -13.89
CA LEU A 150 -2.62 1.68 -14.40
C LEU A 150 -2.18 2.03 -15.84
N ARG A 151 -0.88 1.89 -16.16
CA ARG A 151 -0.34 2.13 -17.50
C ARG A 151 -0.81 1.11 -18.52
N SER A 152 -1.09 -0.12 -18.10
CA SER A 152 -1.59 -1.18 -18.98
C SER A 152 -3.10 -1.04 -19.28
N GLY A 153 -3.76 -0.01 -18.76
CA GLY A 153 -5.22 0.11 -18.85
C GLY A 153 -5.92 -0.96 -18.02
N GLU A 154 -5.36 -1.29 -16.86
CA GLU A 154 -5.95 -2.21 -15.87
C GLU A 154 -6.03 -3.67 -16.35
N THR A 155 -5.21 -4.04 -17.34
CA THR A 155 -5.17 -5.38 -17.96
C THR A 155 -4.12 -6.33 -17.36
N LEU A 156 -3.15 -5.80 -16.61
CA LEU A 156 -2.10 -6.59 -15.97
C LEU A 156 -2.69 -7.37 -14.78
N ASP A 157 -2.31 -8.64 -14.60
CA ASP A 157 -2.61 -9.39 -13.38
C ASP A 157 -1.66 -8.95 -12.25
N MET A 158 -2.00 -7.83 -11.60
CA MET A 158 -1.18 -7.21 -10.57
C MET A 158 -1.03 -8.13 -9.36
N ALA A 159 -2.14 -8.72 -8.92
CA ALA A 159 -2.18 -9.64 -7.78
C ALA A 159 -1.40 -10.93 -8.04
N GLY A 160 -1.54 -11.54 -9.21
CA GLY A 160 -0.81 -12.75 -9.58
C GLY A 160 0.70 -12.50 -9.69
N ILE A 161 1.12 -11.39 -10.30
CA ILE A 161 2.55 -11.04 -10.39
C ILE A 161 3.14 -10.78 -9.01
N PHE A 162 2.42 -10.06 -8.15
CA PHE A 162 2.85 -9.81 -6.77
C PHE A 162 2.91 -11.10 -5.94
N GLY A 163 1.90 -11.97 -6.05
CA GLY A 163 1.89 -13.28 -5.38
C GLY A 163 3.08 -14.15 -5.79
N ASN A 164 3.44 -14.16 -7.08
CA ASN A 164 4.63 -14.86 -7.56
C ASN A 164 5.94 -14.29 -6.96
N TYR A 165 6.01 -12.98 -6.77
CA TYR A 165 7.14 -12.34 -6.10
C TYR A 165 7.22 -12.74 -4.62
N ILE A 166 6.10 -12.70 -3.89
CA ILE A 166 6.04 -13.16 -2.49
C ILE A 166 6.44 -14.62 -2.38
N ASN A 167 5.98 -15.50 -3.28
CA ASN A 167 6.37 -16.91 -3.28
C ASN A 167 7.87 -17.12 -3.49
N ARG A 168 8.51 -16.33 -4.35
CA ARG A 168 9.98 -16.39 -4.54
C ARG A 168 10.73 -15.95 -3.30
N LEU A 169 10.35 -14.82 -2.69
CA LEU A 169 10.91 -14.38 -1.41
C LEU A 169 10.73 -15.47 -0.34
N ALA A 170 9.52 -16.02 -0.26
CA ALA A 170 9.14 -17.01 0.72
C ALA A 170 9.93 -18.34 0.57
N GLY A 171 10.26 -18.72 -0.66
CA GLY A 171 11.11 -19.88 -0.95
C GLY A 171 12.61 -19.61 -0.76
N GLN A 172 13.06 -18.38 -0.99
CA GLN A 172 14.46 -17.99 -0.83
C GLN A 172 14.86 -17.83 0.64
N TYR A 173 14.01 -17.21 1.46
CA TYR A 173 14.32 -16.87 2.85
C TYR A 173 13.60 -17.75 3.87
N GLY A 174 12.61 -18.51 3.45
CA GLY A 174 11.87 -19.39 4.33
C GLY A 174 12.69 -20.62 4.73
N ARG A 175 12.47 -21.09 5.96
CA ARG A 175 13.03 -22.33 6.49
C ARG A 175 11.89 -23.26 6.87
N ASP A 176 12.01 -24.54 6.52
CA ASP A 176 11.07 -25.56 6.98
C ASP A 176 11.46 -25.99 8.40
N HIS A 177 10.47 -26.11 9.28
CA HIS A 177 10.69 -26.51 10.67
C HIS A 177 11.18 -27.97 10.83
N ASP A 178 11.18 -28.77 9.76
CA ASP A 178 11.43 -30.22 9.80
C ASP A 178 12.68 -30.64 9.03
N ARG A 179 13.82 -30.68 9.74
CA ARG A 179 14.88 -31.68 9.53
C ARG A 179 15.55 -32.16 10.82
N LEU A 180 14.89 -32.00 11.97
CA LEU A 180 15.35 -32.55 13.24
C LEU A 180 14.23 -33.33 13.95
N VAL A 181 13.81 -34.44 13.34
CA VAL A 181 13.06 -35.49 14.05
C VAL A 181 13.77 -36.83 13.85
N TRP A 182 14.64 -37.15 14.82
CA TRP A 182 15.04 -38.48 15.28
C TRP A 182 15.65 -39.50 14.30
N THR A 183 16.99 -39.56 14.26
CA THR A 183 17.71 -40.85 14.19
C THR A 183 18.20 -41.21 15.58
N GLY A 184 17.39 -41.98 16.30
CA GLY A 184 17.73 -42.63 17.57
C GLY A 184 17.23 -44.07 17.53
#